data_AF-A0A1J3D736-F1
#
_entry.id   AF-A0A1J3D736-F1
#
_cell.length_a   1.000
_cell.length_b   1.000
_cell.length_c   1.000
_cell.angle_alpha   90.00
_cell.angle_beta   90.00
_cell.angle_gamma   90.00
#
_symmetry.space_group_name_H-M   'P 1'
#
loop_
_entity.id
_entity.type
_entity.pdbx_description
1 polymer ?
#
loop_
_entity_poly.entity_id
_entity_poly.type
_entity_poly.pdbx_seq_one_letter_code
_entity_poly.pdbx_strand_id
1 'polypeptide(L)'
;VHPITAVQIEWSLWTRDVEEEIIPTCRELGIGIVAYSPLGRGFFASGPKLVEKLDDNDFRKTLPRFQQENLDHNKIVYEKVCAISEKKGCTPAQLALAWVHHQG
;
A
#
# COMPACT_ATOMS: atom_id res chain seq x y z
N VAL A 1 -11.43 -18.17 -26.51
CA VAL A 1 -11.59 -17.22 -25.39
C VAL A 1 -11.25 -17.97 -24.11
N HIS A 2 -10.41 -17.40 -23.24
CA HIS A 2 -9.97 -18.04 -21.98
C HIS A 2 -10.34 -17.14 -20.78
N PRO A 3 -10.76 -17.71 -19.64
CA PRO A 3 -11.09 -16.92 -18.46
C PRO A 3 -9.83 -16.29 -17.86
N ILE A 4 -9.94 -15.04 -17.42
CA ILE A 4 -8.90 -14.41 -16.60
C ILE A 4 -8.95 -15.05 -15.22
N THR A 5 -7.84 -15.64 -14.78
CA THR A 5 -7.78 -16.31 -13.46
C THR A 5 -7.30 -15.38 -12.35
N ALA A 6 -6.45 -14.40 -12.69
CA ALA A 6 -5.96 -13.42 -11.73
C ALA A 6 -5.62 -12.08 -12.38
N VAL A 7 -5.69 -11.01 -11.58
CA VAL A 7 -5.30 -9.64 -11.92
C VAL A 7 -4.30 -9.12 -10.88
N GLN A 8 -3.17 -8.57 -11.34
CA GLN A 8 -2.17 -7.94 -10.47
C GLN A 8 -2.31 -6.41 -10.53
N ILE A 9 -2.52 -5.75 -9.39
CA ILE A 9 -2.88 -4.31 -9.30
C ILE A 9 -2.26 -3.62 -8.07
N GLU A 10 -2.05 -2.30 -8.12
CA GLU A 10 -1.58 -1.53 -6.96
C GLU A 10 -2.73 -1.45 -5.97
N TRP A 11 -2.55 -2.01 -4.76
CA TRP A 11 -3.56 -1.92 -3.71
C TRP A 11 -2.90 -1.91 -2.34
N SER A 12 -3.17 -0.85 -1.56
CA SER A 12 -2.58 -0.63 -0.25
C SER A 12 -3.43 0.34 0.56
N LEU A 13 -3.01 0.65 1.79
CA LEU A 13 -3.61 1.73 2.59
C LEU A 13 -3.61 3.11 1.88
N TRP A 14 -2.75 3.32 0.87
CA TRP A 14 -2.68 4.55 0.09
C TRP A 14 -3.46 4.51 -1.21
N THR A 15 -3.41 3.39 -1.92
CA THR A 15 -3.95 3.29 -3.28
C THR A 15 -5.18 2.41 -3.23
N ARG A 16 -6.35 3.05 -3.36
CA ARG A 16 -7.67 2.43 -3.13
C ARG A 16 -8.64 2.70 -4.27
N ASP A 17 -8.23 3.38 -5.33
CA ASP A 17 -9.07 3.71 -6.50
C ASP A 17 -9.63 2.45 -7.17
N VAL A 18 -8.88 1.34 -7.10
CA VAL A 18 -9.29 0.03 -7.60
C VAL A 18 -10.53 -0.54 -6.90
N GLU A 19 -10.87 -0.05 -5.70
CA GLU A 19 -12.03 -0.50 -4.92
C GLU A 19 -13.36 -0.07 -5.54
N GLU A 20 -13.38 0.93 -6.43
CA GLU A 20 -14.60 1.42 -7.07
C GLU A 20 -15.13 0.46 -8.14
N GLU A 21 -14.25 -0.09 -8.99
CA GLU A 21 -14.66 -0.86 -10.17
C GLU A 21 -13.94 -2.21 -10.29
N ILE A 22 -12.62 -2.24 -10.12
CA ILE A 22 -11.80 -3.42 -10.43
C ILE A 22 -12.01 -4.52 -9.39
N ILE A 23 -11.96 -4.17 -8.11
CA ILE A 23 -12.12 -5.14 -7.01
C ILE A 23 -13.52 -5.78 -7.02
N PRO A 24 -14.64 -5.02 -7.12
CA PRO A 24 -15.97 -5.61 -7.27
C PRO A 24 -16.08 -6.54 -8.49
N THR A 25 -15.57 -6.11 -9.65
CA THR A 25 -15.62 -6.89 -10.89
C THR A 25 -14.85 -8.21 -10.75
N CYS A 26 -13.63 -8.17 -10.18
CA CYS A 26 -12.85 -9.38 -9.97
C CYS A 26 -13.59 -10.37 -9.06
N ARG A 27 -14.26 -9.88 -8.02
CA ARG A 27 -15.05 -10.72 -7.10
C ARG A 27 -16.27 -11.33 -7.77
N GLU A 28 -17.03 -10.54 -8.53
CA GLU A 28 -18.20 -11.00 -9.26
C GLU A 28 -17.85 -12.14 -10.24
N LEU A 29 -16.71 -12.00 -10.91
CA LEU A 29 -16.26 -12.95 -11.94
C LEU A 29 -15.41 -14.10 -11.40
N GLY A 30 -15.13 -14.16 -10.09
CA GLY A 30 -14.27 -15.19 -9.49
C GLY A 30 -12.80 -15.09 -9.88
N ILE A 31 -12.32 -13.88 -10.18
CA ILE A 31 -10.93 -13.58 -10.56
C ILE A 31 -10.11 -13.30 -9.30
N GLY A 32 -8.97 -13.98 -9.14
CA GLY A 32 -8.04 -13.74 -8.05
C GLY A 32 -7.38 -12.37 -8.12
N ILE A 33 -7.17 -11.72 -6.98
CA ILE A 33 -6.51 -10.41 -6.90
C ILE A 33 -5.12 -10.57 -6.29
N VAL A 34 -4.10 -10.05 -6.98
CA VAL A 34 -2.72 -10.04 -6.50
C VAL A 34 -2.28 -8.59 -6.30
N ALA A 35 -2.24 -8.13 -5.05
CA ALA A 35 -1.82 -6.78 -4.72
C ALA A 35 -0.31 -6.60 -4.91
N TYR A 36 0.10 -5.69 -5.79
CA TYR A 36 1.48 -5.20 -5.84
C TYR A 36 1.62 -3.92 -5.00
N SER A 37 2.82 -3.67 -4.49
CA SER A 37 3.14 -2.55 -3.59
C SER A 37 2.22 -2.40 -2.35
N PRO A 38 1.82 -3.49 -1.65
CA PRO A 38 0.91 -3.39 -0.50
C PRO A 38 1.48 -2.58 0.67
N LEU A 39 2.80 -2.45 0.74
CA LEU A 39 3.51 -1.62 1.72
C LEU A 39 3.75 -0.18 1.27
N GLY A 40 3.05 0.31 0.23
CA GLY A 40 3.24 1.67 -0.28
C GLY A 40 4.69 1.90 -0.74
N ARG A 41 5.25 0.93 -1.48
CA ARG A 41 6.64 0.94 -1.95
C ARG A 41 7.69 1.06 -0.82
N GLY A 42 7.35 0.51 0.36
CA GLY A 42 8.19 0.45 1.55
C GLY A 42 7.81 1.45 2.64
N PHE A 43 6.94 2.41 2.34
CA PHE A 43 6.56 3.45 3.30
C PHE A 43 5.89 2.89 4.55
N PHE A 44 4.97 1.92 4.43
CA PHE A 44 4.30 1.35 5.60
C PHE A 44 5.18 0.38 6.41
N ALA A 45 6.44 0.17 6.01
CA ALA A 45 7.42 -0.56 6.81
C ALA A 45 8.43 0.37 7.50
N SER A 46 8.83 1.47 6.84
CA SER A 46 9.94 2.32 7.28
C SER A 46 9.51 3.75 7.66
N GLY A 47 8.31 4.15 7.29
CA GLY A 47 7.80 5.50 7.47
C GLY A 47 8.53 6.56 6.64
N PRO A 48 8.47 7.84 7.03
CA PRO A 48 9.09 8.93 6.27
C PRO A 48 10.62 8.83 6.18
N LYS A 49 11.28 8.17 7.15
CA LYS A 49 12.72 7.89 7.13
C LYS A 49 13.17 7.02 5.96
N LEU A 50 12.23 6.41 5.23
CA LEU A 50 12.53 5.72 3.98
C LEU A 50 13.26 6.64 3.00
N VAL A 51 12.79 7.89 2.85
CA VAL A 51 13.28 8.82 1.82
C VAL A 51 14.75 9.18 2.03
N GLU A 52 15.18 9.29 3.29
CA GLU A 52 16.58 9.55 3.68
C GLU A 52 17.53 8.42 3.29
N LYS A 53 17.01 7.20 3.07
CA LYS A 53 17.79 5.99 2.74
C LYS A 53 17.74 5.64 1.25
N LEU A 54 17.05 6.43 0.43
CA LEU A 54 16.96 6.20 -1.00
C LEU A 54 18.22 6.70 -1.69
N ASP A 55 18.78 5.86 -2.57
CA ASP A 55 19.86 6.25 -3.47
C ASP A 55 19.42 7.39 -4.39
N ASP A 56 20.37 8.16 -4.94
CA ASP A 56 20.08 9.31 -5.80
C ASP A 56 19.33 8.95 -7.09
N ASN A 57 19.53 7.73 -7.60
CA ASN A 57 18.86 7.24 -8.80
C ASN A 57 17.60 6.40 -8.50
N ASP A 58 17.15 6.34 -7.25
CA ASP A 58 15.93 5.58 -6.90
C ASP A 58 14.69 6.26 -7.49
N PHE A 59 13.94 5.54 -8.33
CA PHE A 59 12.75 6.07 -8.99
C PHE A 59 11.68 6.57 -8.01
N ARG A 60 11.66 6.09 -6.75
CA ARG A 60 10.71 6.57 -5.74
C ARG A 60 10.90 8.06 -5.45
N LYS A 61 12.11 8.61 -5.63
CA LYS A 61 12.38 10.05 -5.52
C LYS A 61 11.63 10.89 -6.58
N THR A 62 11.09 10.30 -7.64
CA THR A 62 10.26 11.01 -8.64
C THR A 62 8.76 10.95 -8.33
N LEU A 63 8.33 10.10 -7.40
CA LEU A 63 6.91 9.92 -7.12
C LEU A 63 6.39 11.07 -6.24
N PRO A 64 5.23 11.68 -6.56
CA PRO A 64 4.66 12.78 -5.78
C PRO A 64 4.52 12.48 -4.29
N ARG A 65 4.16 11.24 -3.93
CA ARG A 65 3.95 10.80 -2.54
C ARG A 65 5.21 10.82 -1.65
N PHE A 66 6.39 10.93 -2.26
CA PHE A 66 7.68 11.05 -1.56
C PHE A 66 8.30 12.46 -1.68
N GLN A 67 7.61 13.42 -2.32
CA GLN A 67 8.01 14.82 -2.28
C GLN A 67 7.66 15.45 -0.94
N GLN A 68 8.43 16.45 -0.51
CA GLN A 68 8.42 16.99 0.85
C GLN A 68 7.01 17.27 1.41
N GLU A 69 6.19 18.05 0.69
CA GLU A 69 4.84 18.42 1.13
C GLU A 69 3.94 17.17 1.35
N ASN A 70 3.97 16.23 0.41
CA ASN A 70 3.20 14.99 0.54
C ASN A 70 3.79 14.07 1.61
N LEU A 71 5.10 14.07 1.80
CA LEU A 71 5.77 13.28 2.84
C LEU A 71 5.33 13.73 4.23
N ASP A 72 5.18 15.03 4.45
CA ASP A 72 4.71 15.62 5.70
C ASP A 72 3.25 15.21 5.98
N HIS A 73 2.37 15.26 4.99
CA HIS A 73 1.00 14.74 5.13
C HIS A 73 0.98 13.22 5.39
N ASN A 74 1.80 12.48 4.67
CA ASN A 74 1.89 11.03 4.77
C ASN A 74 2.45 10.56 6.11
N LYS A 75 3.31 11.35 6.75
CA LYS A 75 3.80 11.08 8.11
C LYS A 75 2.65 10.96 9.12
N ILE A 76 1.63 11.81 9.02
CA ILE A 76 0.45 11.76 9.90
C ILE A 76 -0.31 10.43 9.72
N VAL A 77 -0.42 9.94 8.48
CA VAL A 77 -1.01 8.63 8.19
C VAL A 77 -0.16 7.51 8.81
N TYR A 78 1.15 7.57 8.63
CA TYR A 78 2.08 6.58 9.18
C TYR A 78 2.01 6.51 10.72
N GLU A 79 1.97 7.65 11.40
CA GLU A 79 1.85 7.72 12.87
C GLU A 79 0.57 7.07 13.38
N LYS A 80 -0.55 7.23 12.67
CA LYS A 80 -1.81 6.53 13.00
C LYS A 80 -1.68 5.02 12.82
N VAL A 81 -1.02 4.57 11.75
CA VAL A 81 -0.75 3.13 11.52
C VAL A 81 0.13 2.57 12.64
N CYS A 82 1.18 3.29 13.05
CA CYS A 82 2.02 2.90 14.19
C CYS A 82 1.20 2.77 15.48
N ALA A 83 0.36 3.76 15.80
CA ALA A 83 -0.46 3.72 17.02
C ALA A 83 -1.42 2.52 17.05
N ILE A 84 -1.96 2.12 15.89
CA ILE A 84 -2.82 0.92 15.79
C ILE A 84 -1.96 -0.35 15.90
N SER A 85 -0.81 -0.39 15.24
CA SER A 85 0.06 -1.58 15.23
C SER A 85 0.61 -1.86 16.63
N GLU A 86 0.99 -0.83 17.38
CA GLU A 86 1.40 -0.92 18.78
C GLU A 86 0.29 -1.52 19.66
N LYS A 87 -0.95 -1.02 19.56
CA LYS A 87 -2.11 -1.58 20.28
C LYS A 87 -2.39 -3.04 19.92
N LYS A 88 -2.00 -3.47 18.73
CA LYS A 88 -2.19 -4.83 18.22
C LYS A 88 -0.95 -5.73 18.43
N GLY A 89 0.15 -5.19 18.96
CA GLY A 89 1.38 -5.94 19.17
C GLY A 89 2.05 -6.42 17.88
N CYS A 90 1.91 -5.67 16.78
CA CYS A 90 2.52 -5.99 15.49
C CYS A 90 3.27 -4.79 14.90
N THR A 91 4.06 -5.02 13.85
CA THR A 91 4.73 -3.94 13.12
C THR A 91 3.75 -3.19 12.21
N PRO A 92 4.03 -1.93 11.83
CA PRO A 92 3.26 -1.21 10.83
C PRO A 92 3.14 -1.99 9.49
N ALA A 93 4.22 -2.68 9.09
CA ALA A 93 4.23 -3.51 7.90
C ALA A 93 3.26 -4.70 8.00
N GLN A 94 3.28 -5.40 9.14
CA GLN A 94 2.35 -6.51 9.41
C GLN A 94 0.90 -6.01 9.42
N LEU A 95 0.64 -4.85 10.02
CA LEU A 95 -0.70 -4.26 10.02
C LEU A 95 -1.18 -3.91 8.61
N ALA A 96 -0.33 -3.28 7.78
CA ALA A 96 -0.67 -2.94 6.40
C ALA A 96 -0.91 -4.19 5.52
N LEU A 97 -0.09 -5.22 5.67
CA LEU A 97 -0.28 -6.50 4.98
C LEU A 97 -1.54 -7.22 5.44
N ALA A 98 -1.80 -7.25 6.75
CA ALA A 98 -3.02 -7.83 7.30
C ALA A 98 -4.25 -7.07 6.81
N TRP A 99 -4.18 -5.74 6.70
CA TRP A 99 -5.28 -4.93 6.19
C TRP A 99 -5.64 -5.28 4.74
N VAL A 100 -4.65 -5.34 3.84
CA VAL A 100 -4.93 -5.66 2.41
C VAL A 100 -5.38 -7.11 2.26
N HIS A 101 -4.78 -8.03 3.02
CA HIS A 101 -5.18 -9.44 3.01
C HIS A 101 -6.62 -9.64 3.51
N HIS A 102 -7.06 -8.83 4.47
CA HIS A 102 -8.43 -8.89 5.02
C HIS A 102 -9.47 -8.19 4.12
N GLN A 103 -9.06 -7.52 3.03
CA GLN A 103 -10.04 -6.89 2.14
C GLN A 103 -10.91 -7.92 1.40
N GLY A 104 -10.49 -9.18 1.29
CA GLY A 104 -11.23 -10.25 0.64
C GLY A 104 -10.68 -10.59 -0.73
#